data_AF-A0A529LDB3-F1
#
_entry.id   AF-A0A529LDB3-F1
#
_cell.length_a   1.000
_cell.length_b   1.000
_cell.length_c   1.000
_cell.angle_alpha   90.00
_cell.angle_beta   90.00
_cell.angle_gamma   90.00
#
_symmetry.space_group_name_H-M   'P 1'
#
loop_
_entity.id
_entity.type
_entity.pdbx_description
1 polymer ?
#
loop_
_entity_poly.entity_id
_entity_poly.type
_entity_poly.pdbx_seq_one_letter_code
_entity_poly.pdbx_strand_id
1 'polypeptide(L)'
;MTNGITVTRERIAAMEPRIRPYIRHTPVLRVDMADFDRPPLAVDLKLECLQHSGSFKARGAFTNLLERPVPDAGVVAASGGNHGAAVAYA
;
A
#
# COMPACT_ATOMS: atom_id res chain seq x y z
N MET A 1 -25.29 -9.57 4.79
CA MET A 1 -24.36 -10.68 5.10
C MET A 1 -23.04 -10.36 4.42
N THR A 2 -22.04 -9.91 5.17
CA THR A 2 -20.70 -9.68 4.61
C THR A 2 -20.07 -11.03 4.31
N ASN A 3 -20.15 -11.45 3.05
CA ASN A 3 -19.39 -12.62 2.61
C ASN A 3 -17.91 -12.27 2.84
N GLY A 4 -17.30 -12.89 3.84
CA GLY A 4 -15.95 -12.55 4.27
C GLY A 4 -15.00 -12.65 3.08
N ILE A 5 -14.37 -11.54 2.72
CA ILE A 5 -13.33 -11.54 1.71
C ILE A 5 -12.16 -12.35 2.28
N THR A 6 -12.05 -13.61 1.87
CA THR A 6 -10.88 -14.43 2.17
C THR A 6 -9.67 -13.82 1.47
N VAL A 7 -8.66 -13.44 2.24
CA VAL A 7 -7.39 -12.93 1.72
C VAL A 7 -6.50 -14.13 1.40
N THR A 8 -6.31 -14.42 0.12
CA THR A 8 -5.38 -15.46 -0.35
C THR A 8 -4.24 -14.86 -1.17
N ARG A 9 -3.16 -15.62 -1.35
CA ARG A 9 -2.02 -15.23 -2.18
C ARG A 9 -2.45 -14.97 -3.62
N GLU A 10 -3.34 -15.80 -4.14
CA GLU A 10 -3.89 -15.72 -5.49
C GLU A 10 -4.69 -14.43 -5.67
N ARG A 11 -5.48 -14.05 -4.65
CA ARG A 11 -6.23 -12.79 -4.67
C ARG A 11 -5.31 -11.57 -4.64
N ILE A 12 -4.25 -11.61 -3.82
CA ILE A 12 -3.25 -10.54 -3.78
C ILE A 12 -2.58 -10.38 -5.17
N ALA A 13 -2.17 -11.50 -5.77
CA ALA A 13 -1.57 -11.51 -7.11
C ALA A 13 -2.55 -11.01 -8.20
N ALA A 14 -3.83 -11.38 -8.12
CA ALA A 14 -4.84 -10.93 -9.07
C ALA A 14 -5.18 -9.42 -8.94
N MET A 15 -5.03 -8.85 -7.74
CA MET A 15 -5.29 -7.42 -7.51
C MET A 15 -4.13 -6.52 -7.91
N GLU A 16 -2.88 -7.00 -7.84
CA GLU A 16 -1.68 -6.25 -8.21
C GLU A 16 -1.79 -5.54 -9.58
N PRO A 17 -2.14 -6.24 -10.69
CA PRO A 17 -2.21 -5.59 -12.00
C PRO A 17 -3.34 -4.55 -12.08
N ARG A 18 -4.40 -4.69 -11.27
CA ARG A 18 -5.53 -3.74 -11.24
C ARG A 18 -5.16 -2.43 -10.56
N ILE A 19 -4.37 -2.50 -9.49
CA ILE A 19 -3.92 -1.30 -8.78
C ILE A 19 -2.65 -0.71 -9.41
N ARG A 20 -1.92 -1.48 -10.22
CA ARG A 20 -0.61 -1.11 -10.77
C ARG A 20 -0.52 0.29 -11.37
N PRO A 21 -1.51 0.78 -12.16
CA PRO A 21 -1.47 2.13 -12.74
C PRO A 21 -1.49 3.27 -11.71
N TYR A 22 -1.93 3.00 -10.48
CA TYR A 22 -2.18 4.02 -9.45
C TYR A 22 -1.14 4.02 -8.33
N ILE A 23 -0.22 3.03 -8.34
CA ILE A 23 0.79 2.84 -7.30
C ILE A 23 2.19 2.74 -7.88
N ARG A 24 3.18 3.30 -7.19
CA ARG A 24 4.60 3.20 -7.55
C ARG A 24 5.14 1.79 -7.27
N HIS A 25 6.06 1.35 -8.12
CA HIS A 25 7.00 0.31 -7.72
C HIS A 25 8.13 0.98 -6.92
N THR A 26 7.98 1.01 -5.61
CA THR A 26 8.94 1.65 -4.70
C THR A 26 10.30 0.94 -4.73
N PRO A 27 11.42 1.65 -4.55
CA PRO A 27 12.74 1.04 -4.57
C PRO A 27 12.96 0.13 -3.37
N VAL A 28 13.91 -0.79 -3.51
CA VAL A 28 14.56 -1.51 -2.41
C VAL A 28 15.96 -0.94 -2.28
N LEU A 29 16.30 -0.39 -1.11
CA LEU A 29 17.65 0.05 -0.79
C LEU A 29 18.33 -1.05 0.02
N ARG A 30 19.44 -1.56 -0.47
CA ARG A 30 20.29 -2.49 0.27
C ARG A 30 21.33 -1.69 1.05
N VAL A 31 21.43 -1.94 2.34
CA VAL A 31 22.43 -1.34 3.23
C VAL A 31 23.14 -2.44 4.01
N ASP A 32 24.35 -2.17 4.48
CA ASP A 32 24.98 -2.99 5.51
C ASP A 32 24.90 -2.27 6.85
N MET A 33 24.59 -2.99 7.92
CA MET A 33 24.61 -2.43 9.27
C MET A 33 26.01 -1.92 9.67
N ALA A 34 27.08 -2.43 9.04
CA ALA A 34 28.44 -1.90 9.17
C ALA A 34 28.56 -0.42 8.79
N ASP A 35 27.74 0.09 7.86
CA ASP A 35 27.70 1.51 7.49
C ASP A 35 27.20 2.41 8.64
N PHE A 36 26.69 1.82 9.72
CA PHE A 36 26.10 2.48 10.89
C PHE A 36 26.77 2.08 12.22
N ASP A 37 28.06 1.71 12.20
CA ASP A 37 28.83 1.30 13.38
C ASP A 37 28.23 0.08 14.13
N ARG A 38 27.61 -0.85 13.39
CA ARG A 38 27.06 -2.12 13.91
C ARG A 38 27.77 -3.32 13.28
N PRO A 39 27.64 -4.54 13.87
CA PRO A 39 28.14 -5.75 13.23
C PRO A 39 27.58 -5.93 11.81
N PRO A 40 28.37 -6.45 10.84
CA PRO A 40 27.92 -6.59 9.47
C PRO A 40 26.65 -7.41 9.33
N LEU A 41 25.67 -6.86 8.63
CA LEU A 41 24.38 -7.49 8.33
C LEU A 41 23.76 -6.78 7.14
N ALA A 42 23.60 -7.51 6.04
CA ALA A 42 22.89 -7.00 4.87
C ALA A 42 21.39 -6.85 5.17
N VAL A 43 20.86 -5.64 4.98
CA VAL A 43 19.46 -5.29 5.20
C VAL A 43 18.86 -4.69 3.93
N ASP A 44 17.71 -5.21 3.53
CA ASP A 44 16.92 -4.68 2.42
C ASP A 44 15.76 -3.82 2.94
N LEU A 45 15.76 -2.54 2.59
CA LEU A 45 14.75 -1.57 2.97
C LEU A 45 13.77 -1.34 1.82
N LYS A 46 12.53 -1.80 1.96
CA LYS A 46 11.45 -1.50 1.01
C LYS A 46 10.84 -0.13 1.33
N LEU A 47 11.15 0.88 0.52
CA LEU A 47 10.87 2.29 0.84
C LEU A 47 9.42 2.71 0.51
N GLU A 48 8.44 2.16 1.21
CA GLU A 48 7.02 2.53 1.04
C GLU A 48 6.69 3.96 1.49
N CYS A 49 7.59 4.64 2.22
CA CYS A 49 7.48 6.07 2.47
C CYS A 49 7.54 6.91 1.17
N LEU A 50 8.08 6.35 0.08
CA LEU A 50 8.13 6.98 -1.24
C LEU A 50 6.90 6.67 -2.12
N GLN A 51 5.95 5.89 -1.61
CA GLN A 51 4.69 5.64 -2.30
C GLN A 51 3.85 6.93 -2.37
N HIS A 52 2.85 6.96 -3.26
CA HIS A 52 1.81 7.99 -3.20
C HIS A 52 1.20 8.08 -1.80
N SER A 53 0.80 9.29 -1.41
CA SER A 53 0.38 9.66 -0.05
C SER A 53 1.38 9.36 1.08
N GLY A 54 2.66 9.09 0.75
CA GLY A 54 3.75 8.95 1.72
C GLY A 54 3.76 7.63 2.50
N SER A 55 2.94 6.65 2.10
CA SER A 55 2.92 5.34 2.76
C SER A 55 2.36 4.24 1.86
N PHE A 56 2.49 2.99 2.29
CA PHE A 56 1.92 1.84 1.58
C PHE A 56 0.39 1.86 1.44
N LYS A 57 -0.31 2.74 2.19
CA LYS A 57 -1.77 2.70 2.29
C LYS A 57 -2.50 3.04 0.99
N ALA A 58 -1.85 3.71 0.03
CA ALA A 58 -2.40 3.89 -1.32
C ALA A 58 -2.80 2.55 -1.96
N ARG A 59 -2.01 1.49 -1.74
CA ARG A 59 -2.29 0.15 -2.27
C ARG A 59 -3.65 -0.37 -1.81
N GLY A 60 -3.90 -0.34 -0.50
CA GLY A 60 -5.15 -0.81 0.09
C GLY A 60 -6.35 0.08 -0.24
N ALA A 61 -6.13 1.40 -0.35
CA ALA A 61 -7.19 2.34 -0.76
C ALA A 61 -7.70 2.02 -2.17
N PHE A 62 -6.80 1.90 -3.16
CA PHE A 62 -7.19 1.51 -4.52
C PHE A 62 -7.79 0.11 -4.60
N THR A 63 -7.22 -0.88 -3.90
CA THR A 63 -7.81 -2.23 -3.85
C THR A 63 -9.26 -2.17 -3.36
N ASN A 64 -9.53 -1.43 -2.28
CA ASN A 64 -10.88 -1.31 -1.73
C ASN A 64 -11.84 -0.60 -2.70
N LEU A 65 -11.44 0.55 -3.24
CA LEU A 65 -12.31 1.36 -4.10
C LEU A 65 -12.59 0.71 -5.45
N LEU A 66 -11.64 -0.06 -6.01
CA LEU A 66 -11.81 -0.77 -7.28
C LEU A 66 -12.59 -2.09 -7.17
N GLU A 67 -12.74 -2.63 -5.96
CA GLU A 67 -13.48 -3.88 -5.73
C GLU A 67 -14.94 -3.67 -5.29
N ARG A 68 -15.39 -2.41 -5.17
CA ARG A 68 -16.77 -2.10 -4.77
C ARG A 68 -17.38 -1.02 -5.66
N PRO A 69 -18.71 -0.98 -5.80
CA PRO A 69 -19.38 0.19 -6.34
C PRO A 69 -19.20 1.39 -5.39
N VAL A 70 -18.83 2.55 -5.95
CA VAL A 70 -18.78 3.82 -5.22
C VAL A 70 -20.07 4.58 -5.53
N PRO A 71 -20.90 4.94 -4.53
CA PRO A 71 -22.13 5.67 -4.75
C PRO A 71 -21.85 7.14 -5.12
N ASP A 72 -22.85 7.85 -5.65
CA ASP A 72 -22.73 9.28 -6.00
C ASP A 72 -22.35 10.16 -4.80
N ALA A 73 -22.73 9.76 -3.59
CA ALA A 73 -22.33 10.43 -2.35
C ALA A 73 -20.83 10.29 -2.04
N GLY A 74 -20.10 9.45 -2.79
CA GLY A 74 -18.67 9.20 -2.62
C GLY A 74 -18.37 8.25 -1.48
N VAL A 75 -17.23 8.48 -0.82
CA VAL A 75 -16.69 7.62 0.24
C VAL A 75 -16.33 8.42 1.48
N VAL A 76 -16.35 7.77 2.63
CA VAL A 76 -15.89 8.34 3.91
C VAL A 76 -14.78 7.49 4.49
N ALA A 77 -13.77 8.15 5.06
CA ALA A 77 -12.71 7.52 5.84
C ALA A 77 -12.46 8.33 7.11
N ALA A 78 -12.44 7.66 8.26
CA ALA A 78 -12.00 8.24 9.53
C ALA A 78 -10.55 7.81 9.79
N SER A 79 -9.62 8.77 9.84
CA SER A 79 -8.21 8.48 10.04
C SER A 79 -7.45 9.68 10.63
N GLY A 80 -6.47 9.40 11.49
CA GLY A 80 -5.53 10.41 12.00
C GLY A 80 -4.34 10.73 11.09
N GLY A 81 -4.30 10.23 9.84
CA GLY A 81 -3.17 10.52 8.94
C GLY A 81 -3.15 9.67 7.67
N ASN A 82 -2.16 8.78 7.54
CA ASN A 82 -1.82 8.05 6.32
C ASN A 82 -3.00 7.39 5.57
N HIS A 83 -4.00 6.87 6.29
CA HIS A 83 -5.16 6.25 5.61
C HIS A 83 -6.07 7.29 4.97
N GLY A 84 -6.34 8.40 5.68
CA GLY A 84 -7.11 9.52 5.12
C GLY A 84 -6.43 10.10 3.89
N ALA A 85 -5.12 10.33 3.95
CA ALA A 85 -4.33 10.79 2.81
C ALA A 85 -4.35 9.80 1.62
N ALA A 86 -4.30 8.48 1.90
CA ALA A 86 -4.38 7.45 0.87
C ALA A 86 -5.78 7.35 0.22
N VAL A 87 -6.85 7.51 0.99
CA VAL A 87 -8.22 7.53 0.45
C VAL A 87 -8.49 8.81 -0.32
N ALA A 88 -7.99 9.96 0.13
CA ALA A 88 -8.12 11.21 -0.61
C ALA A 88 -7.35 11.21 -1.95
N TYR A 89 -6.28 10.42 -2.05
CA TYR A 89 -5.52 10.24 -3.30
C TYR A 89 -6.18 9.26 -4.27
N ALA A 90 -7.01 8.32 -3.78
CA ALA A 90 -7.55 7.20 -4.55
C ALA A 90 -8.95 7.48 -5.09
#